data_AF-A0A2N6E2B3-F1
#
_entry.id   AF-A0A2N6E2B3-F1
#
_cell.length_a   1.000
_cell.length_b   1.000
_cell.length_c   1.000
_cell.angle_alpha   90.00
_cell.angle_beta   90.00
_cell.angle_gamma   90.00
#
_symmetry.space_group_name_H-M   'P 1'
#
loop_
_entity.id
_entity.type
_entity.pdbx_description
1 polymer ?
#
loop_
_entity_poly.entity_id
_entity_poly.type
_entity_poly.pdbx_seq_one_letter_code
_entity_poly.pdbx_strand_id
1 'polypeptide(L)'
;MKTRVTLRPGERGTKQLQAEYGDRLVCVRYRYDPKARMRYKTVELIVDEKPYLPENSADYFAEVTVRIAFHERALRDRVKASGGRWDPENKVWRMMYKD
;
A
#
# COMPACT_ATOMS: atom_id res chain seq x y z
N MET A 1 22.63 15.12 9.10
CA MET A 1 21.57 14.48 9.92
C MET A 1 21.13 13.14 9.33
N LYS A 2 21.23 12.03 10.07
CA LYS A 2 20.79 10.67 9.66
C LYS A 2 19.83 10.06 10.67
N THR A 3 18.78 9.37 10.21
CA THR A 3 17.86 8.60 11.06
C THR A 3 18.55 7.34 11.57
N ARG A 4 18.48 7.09 12.88
CA ARG A 4 19.06 5.90 13.52
C ARG A 4 18.00 4.90 13.97
N VAL A 5 16.89 5.39 14.49
CA VAL A 5 15.79 4.58 15.01
C VAL A 5 14.47 5.26 14.66
N THR A 6 13.51 4.44 14.20
CA THR A 6 12.10 4.80 14.07
C THR A 6 11.32 3.92 15.05
N LEU A 7 10.48 4.55 15.87
CA LEU A 7 9.63 3.88 16.84
C LEU A 7 8.16 4.14 16.51
N ARG A 8 7.31 3.13 16.76
CA ARG A 8 5.86 3.22 16.65
C ARG A 8 5.23 3.80 17.93
N PRO A 9 4.01 4.37 17.85
CA PRO A 9 3.21 4.69 19.03
C PRO A 9 3.10 3.46 19.96
N GLY A 10 3.23 3.68 21.27
CA GLY A 10 3.15 2.63 22.29
C GLY A 10 4.47 1.93 22.64
N GLU A 11 5.48 2.00 21.77
CA GLU A 11 6.81 1.47 22.06
C GLU A 11 7.53 2.24 23.19
N ARG A 12 8.56 1.63 23.78
CA ARG A 12 9.34 2.25 24.85
C ARG A 12 9.98 3.54 24.33
N GLY A 13 9.67 4.67 24.97
CA GLY A 13 10.17 6.00 24.57
C GLY A 13 9.21 6.83 23.72
N THR A 14 8.06 6.27 23.34
CA THR A 14 6.99 6.98 22.61
C THR A 14 5.71 7.20 23.42
N LYS A 15 5.53 6.51 24.57
CA LYS A 15 4.31 6.59 25.40
C LYS A 15 3.84 8.01 25.74
N GLN A 16 4.74 8.92 26.13
CA GLN A 16 4.36 10.31 26.40
C GLN A 16 3.87 11.05 25.14
N LEU A 17 4.54 10.83 24.00
CA LEU A 17 4.14 11.42 22.73
C LEU A 17 2.83 10.81 22.21
N GLN A 18 2.59 9.53 22.48
CA GLN A 18 1.30 8.90 22.18
C GLN A 18 0.19 9.46 23.08
N ALA A 19 0.48 9.72 24.36
CA ALA A 19 -0.49 10.38 25.24
C ALA A 19 -0.80 11.82 24.78
N GLU A 20 0.20 12.53 24.26
CA GLU A 20 0.07 13.91 23.78
C GLU A 20 -0.68 14.00 22.43
N TYR A 21 -0.29 13.18 21.45
CA TYR A 21 -0.80 13.27 20.08
C TYR A 21 -1.87 12.23 19.74
N GLY A 22 -2.10 11.25 20.60
CA GLY A 22 -3.07 10.18 20.40
C GLY A 22 -2.86 9.42 19.09
N ASP A 23 -3.96 9.11 18.41
CA ASP A 23 -3.99 8.39 17.15
C ASP A 23 -3.41 9.19 15.97
N ARG A 24 -3.19 10.50 16.16
CA ARG A 24 -2.54 11.34 15.14
C ARG A 24 -1.04 11.11 15.07
N LEU A 25 -0.43 10.42 16.05
CA LEU A 25 0.98 10.09 16.04
C LEU A 25 1.25 8.92 15.07
N VAL A 26 1.96 9.19 13.98
CA VAL A 26 2.36 8.15 13.02
C VAL A 26 3.61 7.42 13.51
N CYS A 27 4.66 8.16 13.87
CA CYS A 27 5.89 7.57 14.42
C CYS A 27 6.80 8.61 15.08
N VAL A 28 7.82 8.13 15.81
CA VAL A 28 8.88 8.92 16.42
C VAL A 28 10.23 8.52 15.83
N ARG A 29 11.04 9.49 15.38
CA ARG A 29 12.35 9.24 14.79
C ARG A 29 13.47 9.95 15.55
N TYR A 30 14.51 9.19 15.88
CA TYR A 30 15.76 9.72 16.42
C TYR A 30 16.76 9.92 15.29
N ARG A 31 17.25 11.16 15.17
CA ARG A 31 18.18 11.58 14.12
C ARG A 31 19.44 12.16 14.74
N TYR A 32 20.59 11.81 14.19
CA TYR A 32 21.89 12.25 14.70
C TYR A 32 22.57 13.12 13.66
N ASP A 33 23.06 14.27 14.09
CA ASP A 33 23.89 15.14 13.28
C ASP A 33 25.29 15.25 13.90
N PRO A 34 26.31 14.58 13.31
CA PRO A 34 27.66 14.62 13.86
C PRO A 34 28.34 15.98 13.66
N LYS A 35 27.96 16.77 12.64
CA LYS A 35 28.55 18.10 12.41
C LYS A 35 28.06 19.08 13.47
N ALA A 36 26.76 19.09 13.73
CA ALA A 36 26.16 19.91 14.79
C ALA A 36 26.36 19.32 16.20
N ARG A 37 26.81 18.06 16.31
CA ARG A 37 26.89 17.28 17.56
C ARG A 37 25.53 17.19 18.28
N MET A 38 24.45 17.09 17.52
CA MET A 38 23.09 17.08 18.05
C MET A 38 22.37 15.77 17.79
N ARG A 39 21.51 15.39 18.75
CA ARG A 39 20.49 14.36 18.58
C ARG A 39 19.12 15.03 18.56
N TYR A 40 18.40 14.83 17.47
CA TYR A 40 17.02 15.28 17.31
C TYR A 40 16.06 14.13 17.58
N LYS A 41 14.99 14.42 18.32
CA LYS A 41 13.81 13.56 18.43
C LYS A 41 12.70 14.26 17.66
N THR A 42 12.17 13.59 16.65
CA THR A 42 11.15 14.14 15.74
C THR A 42 9.92 13.25 15.75
N VAL A 43 8.75 13.82 15.51
CA VAL A 43 7.49 13.10 15.33
C VAL A 43 6.97 13.31 13.92
N GLU A 44 6.25 12.32 13.40
CA GLU A 44 5.40 12.47 12.22
C GLU A 44 3.95 12.42 12.69
N LEU A 45 3.17 13.43 12.29
CA LEU A 45 1.81 13.65 12.75
C LEU A 45 0.86 13.72 11.56
N ILE A 46 -0.33 13.15 11.73
CA ILE A 46 -1.48 13.40 10.88
C ILE A 46 -1.96 14.82 11.19
N VAL A 47 -1.81 15.76 10.25
CA VAL A 47 -2.25 17.16 10.42
C VAL A 47 -3.61 17.44 9.78
N ASP A 48 -3.99 16.66 8.78
CA ASP A 48 -5.27 16.71 8.05
C ASP A 48 -5.66 15.29 7.65
N GLU A 49 -6.95 15.00 7.65
CA GLU A 49 -7.52 13.70 7.26
C GLU A 49 -8.73 13.95 6.36
N LYS A 50 -8.69 13.38 5.16
CA LYS A 50 -9.76 13.50 4.16
C LYS A 50 -9.96 12.15 3.47
N PRO A 51 -11.20 11.82 3.06
CA PRO A 51 -11.43 10.69 2.19
C PRO A 51 -10.54 10.78 0.95
N TYR A 52 -9.79 9.72 0.67
CA TYR A 52 -9.00 9.57 -0.55
C TYR A 52 -9.59 8.42 -1.36
N LEU A 53 -10.11 8.74 -2.54
CA LEU A 53 -10.46 7.73 -3.54
C LEU A 53 -9.23 7.56 -4.44
N PRO A 54 -8.58 6.39 -4.46
CA PRO A 54 -7.49 6.15 -5.40
C PRO A 54 -8.02 6.32 -6.83
N GLU A 55 -7.22 6.95 -7.69
CA GLU A 55 -7.58 7.28 -9.09
C GLU A 55 -8.08 6.05 -9.87
N ASN A 56 -7.60 4.85 -9.50
CA ASN A 56 -7.93 3.57 -10.11
C ASN A 56 -8.95 2.74 -9.30
N SER A 57 -9.71 3.34 -8.39
CA SER A 57 -10.78 2.61 -7.66
C SER A 57 -11.82 1.97 -8.58
N ALA A 58 -11.99 2.48 -9.80
CA ALA A 58 -12.78 1.88 -10.87
C ALA A 58 -12.12 0.64 -11.51
N ASP A 59 -10.78 0.54 -11.51
CA ASP A 59 -10.05 -0.60 -12.06
C ASP A 59 -10.25 -1.87 -11.23
N TYR A 60 -10.49 -1.73 -9.92
CA TYR A 60 -10.86 -2.85 -9.03
C TYR A 60 -12.16 -3.54 -9.45
N PHE A 61 -12.98 -2.89 -10.28
CA PHE A 61 -14.18 -3.46 -10.87
C PHE A 61 -14.13 -3.46 -12.41
N ALA A 62 -12.97 -3.21 -13.01
CA ALA A 62 -12.83 -3.19 -14.45
C ALA A 62 -12.80 -4.61 -15.04
N GLU A 63 -13.49 -4.80 -16.16
CA GLU A 63 -13.29 -5.98 -17.00
C GLU A 63 -11.95 -5.82 -17.74
N VAL A 64 -11.01 -6.71 -17.46
CA VAL A 64 -9.71 -6.77 -18.13
C VAL A 64 -9.70 -7.87 -19.18
N THR A 65 -8.90 -7.68 -20.23
CA THR A 65 -8.66 -8.69 -21.26
C THR A 65 -7.27 -9.30 -21.11
N VAL A 66 -7.19 -10.62 -21.03
CA VAL A 66 -5.93 -11.37 -20.92
C VAL A 66 -5.76 -12.24 -22.15
N ARG A 67 -4.59 -12.16 -22.80
CA ARG A 67 -4.24 -13.04 -23.91
C ARG A 67 -3.52 -14.27 -23.35
N ILE A 68 -4.12 -15.44 -23.56
CA ILE A 68 -3.58 -16.73 -23.13
C ILE A 68 -3.51 -17.63 -24.36
N ALA A 69 -2.33 -18.13 -24.66
CA ALA A 69 -2.10 -19.03 -25.77
C ALA A 69 -2.84 -20.36 -25.55
N PHE A 70 -3.18 -21.02 -26.65
CA PHE A 70 -3.99 -22.25 -26.63
C PHE A 70 -3.38 -23.36 -25.75
N HIS A 71 -2.05 -23.46 -25.73
CA HIS A 71 -1.31 -24.49 -24.99
C HIS A 71 -1.13 -24.19 -23.50
N GLU A 72 -1.44 -22.97 -23.04
CA GLU A 72 -1.30 -22.57 -21.64
C GLU A 72 -2.49 -23.04 -20.79
N ARG A 73 -2.71 -24.36 -20.75
CA ARG A 73 -3.89 -24.99 -20.13
C ARG A 73 -4.11 -24.57 -18.69
N ALA A 74 -3.04 -24.55 -17.88
CA ALA A 74 -3.12 -24.15 -16.48
C ALA A 74 -3.56 -22.68 -16.28
N LEU A 75 -3.17 -21.77 -17.19
CA LEU A 75 -3.63 -20.39 -17.16
C LEU A 75 -5.11 -20.29 -17.57
N ARG A 76 -5.52 -21.04 -18.59
CA ARG A 76 -6.92 -21.10 -19.03
C ARG A 76 -7.84 -21.63 -17.93
N ASP A 77 -7.42 -22.66 -17.22
CA ASP A 77 -8.20 -23.24 -16.12
C ASP A 77 -8.35 -22.27 -14.96
N ARG A 78 -7.29 -21.54 -14.62
CA ARG A 78 -7.35 -20.45 -13.62
C ARG A 78 -8.34 -19.35 -14.03
N VAL A 79 -8.28 -18.90 -15.28
CA VAL A 79 -9.20 -17.85 -15.76
C VAL A 79 -10.66 -18.32 -15.72
N LYS A 80 -10.94 -19.56 -16.13
CA LYS A 80 -12.29 -20.13 -16.03
C LYS A 80 -12.76 -20.23 -14.58
N ALA A 81 -11.91 -20.70 -13.67
CA ALA A 81 -12.23 -20.81 -12.25
C ALA A 81 -12.56 -19.45 -11.62
N SER A 82 -11.93 -18.37 -12.12
CA SER A 82 -12.22 -16.99 -11.71
C SER A 82 -13.43 -16.36 -12.42
N GLY A 83 -14.17 -17.12 -13.23
CA GLY A 83 -15.36 -16.65 -13.96
C GLY A 83 -15.05 -15.93 -15.29
N GLY A 84 -13.84 -16.08 -15.82
CA GLY A 84 -13.44 -15.48 -17.09
C GLY A 84 -14.18 -16.07 -18.29
N ARG A 85 -14.48 -15.21 -19.27
CA ARG A 85 -15.25 -15.52 -20.48
C ARG A 85 -14.34 -15.44 -21.71
N TRP A 86 -14.46 -16.40 -22.62
CA TRP A 86 -13.71 -16.39 -23.87
C TRP A 86 -14.35 -15.45 -24.90
N ASP A 87 -13.55 -14.55 -25.47
CA ASP A 87 -13.90 -13.71 -26.61
C ASP A 87 -13.20 -14.26 -27.87
N PRO A 88 -13.93 -14.97 -28.76
CA PRO A 88 -13.36 -15.58 -29.96
C PRO A 88 -12.98 -14.57 -31.04
N GLU A 89 -13.62 -13.40 -31.08
CA GLU A 89 -13.37 -12.36 -32.08
C GLU A 89 -12.00 -11.74 -31.85
N ASN A 90 -11.72 -11.35 -30.61
CA ASN A 90 -10.45 -10.73 -30.23
C ASN A 90 -9.38 -11.73 -29.78
N LYS A 91 -9.74 -13.01 -29.66
CA LYS A 91 -8.90 -14.11 -29.16
C LYS A 91 -8.29 -13.80 -27.78
N VAL A 92 -9.12 -13.32 -26.86
CA VAL A 92 -8.74 -12.96 -25.48
C VAL A 92 -9.74 -13.54 -24.48
N TRP A 93 -9.32 -13.66 -23.23
CA TRP A 93 -10.22 -13.91 -22.12
C TRP A 93 -10.59 -12.61 -21.44
N ARG A 94 -11.87 -12.40 -21.15
CA ARG A 94 -12.38 -11.27 -20.38
C ARG A 94 -12.66 -11.70 -18.96
N MET A 95 -12.20 -10.95 -17.96
CA MET A 95 -12.47 -11.25 -16.55
C MET A 95 -12.46 -9.97 -15.73
N MET A 96 -13.15 -9.97 -14.59
CA MET A 96 -13.05 -8.85 -13.65
C MET A 96 -11.67 -8.85 -13.00
N TYR A 97 -11.04 -7.68 -12.94
CA TYR A 97 -9.85 -7.51 -12.11
C TYR A 97 -10.22 -7.76 -10.65
N LYS A 98 -9.45 -8.62 -9.98
CA LYS A 98 -9.56 -8.93 -8.55
C LYS A 98 -8.13 -9.12 -8.05
N ASP A 99 -7.80 -8.48 -6.94
CA ASP A 99 -6.52 -8.67 -6.23
C ASP A 99 -6.34 -10.12 -5.75
#